data_AF-A0A1F2TXX7-F1
#
_entry.id   AF-A0A1F2TXX7-F1
#
_cell.length_a   1.000
_cell.length_b   1.000
_cell.length_c   1.000
_cell.angle_alpha   90.00
_cell.angle_beta   90.00
_cell.angle_gamma   90.00
#
_symmetry.space_group_name_H-M   'P 1'
#
loop_
_entity.id
_entity.type
_entity.pdbx_description
1 polymer ?
#
loop_
_entity_poly.entity_id
_entity_poly.type
_entity_poly.pdbx_seq_one_letter_code
_entity_poly.pdbx_strand_id
1 'polypeptide(L)'
;MVFALLHRPVFQALGLSNPQVAVRVATVLLIPSALCGLVLRPRAPNGSAGERSGLLFAVVLATLLSATTNYGFRNNSDDFTIRDRLQRGASSSTIPNWGPQGDKSVHLIVTTEPMIQSGLPSGIQAHRGVQALMIGLSAPIRGGFPENIIKTSKVVELVFHLSFLYLFLVLCREVFNMDRKATVLVLAGAAFFAPINFPFNSVETSSYAGLFNASGTLYHNLPQLFSLTFALGGIVLIGRSIRAGHSGFAIGCALIAGSFVFKPALYTVLAPSACLLLMFLRDPFSRDRLAGYIVLSIPVAIWSGYRMVFHTETRTLNPIIRPFALFMKRGGLRFPEWVMQHTWVFGAIVLGLSFAAFLPALLSDLTSFIRKIRGSGAPGVRAWIQSHWLESFLMLSLVFGVLQRILLLENNSQMYSGNFGWAGAAMVLLSLPILVLRLTRSPSALVRTSGLALYALQLGYGVQHLIMVTYFAWY
;
A
#
# COMPACT_ATOMS: atom_id res chain seq x y z
N MET A 1 -8.30 26.09 3.78
CA MET A 1 -8.66 26.91 4.96
C MET A 1 -9.38 26.08 6.03
N VAL A 2 -10.53 25.44 5.73
CA VAL A 2 -11.29 24.59 6.68
C VAL A 2 -10.46 23.40 7.24
N PHE A 3 -9.68 22.73 6.39
CA PHE A 3 -8.76 21.66 6.80
C PHE A 3 -7.67 22.15 7.79
N ALA A 4 -7.11 23.34 7.56
CA ALA A 4 -6.11 23.94 8.45
C ALA A 4 -6.71 24.35 9.81
N LEU A 5 -7.98 24.74 9.84
CA LEU A 5 -8.70 25.11 11.06
C LEU A 5 -9.11 23.88 11.90
N LEU A 6 -9.58 22.79 11.26
CA LEU A 6 -9.96 21.55 11.95
C LEU A 6 -8.78 20.79 12.57
N HIS A 7 -7.56 20.98 12.04
CA HIS A 7 -6.38 20.26 12.49
C HIS A 7 -5.42 21.09 13.36
N ARG A 8 -5.78 22.35 13.68
CA ARG A 8 -4.99 23.22 14.56
C ARG A 8 -4.65 22.58 15.93
N PRO A 9 -5.57 21.84 16.60
CA PRO A 9 -5.25 21.15 17.85
C PRO A 9 -4.27 19.99 17.66
N VAL A 10 -4.36 19.27 16.53
CA VAL A 10 -3.45 18.17 16.16
C VAL A 10 -2.06 18.72 15.85
N PHE A 11 -1.98 19.85 15.14
CA PHE A 11 -0.71 20.53 14.87
C PHE A 11 -0.06 21.09 16.13
N GLN A 12 -0.85 21.60 17.09
CA GLN A 12 -0.37 22.00 18.40
C GLN A 12 0.11 20.81 19.24
N ALA A 13 -0.62 19.69 19.26
CA ALA A 13 -0.23 18.45 19.96
C ALA A 13 1.03 17.79 19.38
N LEU A 14 1.30 17.97 18.08
CA LEU A 14 2.53 17.53 17.42
C LEU A 14 3.72 18.48 17.66
N GLY A 15 3.53 19.60 18.35
CA GLY A 15 4.59 20.58 18.65
C GLY A 15 4.96 21.49 17.48
N LEU A 16 4.04 21.71 16.53
CA LEU A 16 4.27 22.48 15.30
C LEU A 16 3.86 23.95 15.46
N SER A 17 4.27 24.60 16.56
CA SER A 17 4.00 26.02 16.86
C SER A 17 4.83 26.99 16.00
N ASN A 18 5.74 26.48 15.17
CA ASN A 18 6.59 27.31 14.32
C ASN A 18 5.85 27.72 13.02
N PRO A 19 5.66 29.03 12.76
CA PRO A 19 4.96 29.51 11.56
C PRO A 19 5.63 29.11 10.24
N GLN A 20 6.95 28.90 10.21
CA GLN A 20 7.64 28.37 9.02
C GLN A 20 7.29 26.91 8.75
N VAL A 21 7.04 26.12 9.79
CA VAL A 21 6.57 24.73 9.67
C VAL A 21 5.11 24.71 9.20
N ALA A 22 4.26 25.63 9.68
CA ALA A 22 2.86 25.75 9.24
C ALA A 22 2.70 26.13 7.76
N VAL A 23 3.48 27.08 7.23
CA VAL A 23 3.50 27.43 5.80
C VAL A 23 3.95 26.24 4.94
N ARG A 24 4.85 25.40 5.46
CA ARG A 24 5.38 24.23 4.75
C ARG A 24 4.49 22.99 4.87
N VAL A 25 3.78 22.83 5.98
CA VAL A 25 2.62 21.94 6.08
C VAL A 25 1.62 22.34 4.99
N ALA A 26 1.37 23.63 4.76
CA ALA A 26 0.51 24.09 3.68
C ALA A 26 1.05 23.72 2.28
N THR A 27 2.36 23.81 2.02
CA THR A 27 2.99 23.35 0.76
C THR A 27 2.95 21.83 0.60
N VAL A 28 3.22 21.07 1.66
CA VAL A 28 3.10 19.61 1.68
C VAL A 28 1.65 19.18 1.50
N LEU A 29 0.71 19.93 2.06
CA LEU A 29 -0.71 19.75 1.84
C LEU A 29 -1.08 20.03 0.38
N LEU A 30 -0.36 20.85 -0.38
CA LEU A 30 -0.66 21.07 -1.80
C LEU A 30 -0.52 19.79 -2.63
N ILE A 31 0.43 18.89 -2.35
CA ILE A 31 0.61 17.68 -3.17
C ILE A 31 -0.60 16.73 -3.05
N PRO A 32 -1.00 16.26 -1.85
CA PRO A 32 -2.20 15.48 -1.66
C PRO A 32 -3.50 16.29 -1.76
N SER A 33 -3.52 17.61 -1.52
CA SER A 33 -4.71 18.44 -1.79
C SER A 33 -4.87 18.71 -3.29
N ALA A 34 -3.81 18.72 -4.08
CA ALA A 34 -3.86 18.70 -5.53
C ALA A 34 -4.17 17.29 -6.04
N LEU A 35 -3.69 16.23 -5.40
CA LEU A 35 -4.06 14.85 -5.74
C LEU A 35 -5.54 14.62 -5.44
N CYS A 36 -5.99 14.97 -4.23
CA CYS A 36 -7.39 15.02 -3.86
C CYS A 36 -8.14 16.04 -4.71
N GLY A 37 -7.58 17.19 -5.08
CA GLY A 37 -8.20 18.23 -5.90
C GLY A 37 -8.36 17.86 -7.38
N LEU A 38 -7.42 17.10 -7.94
CA LEU A 38 -7.46 16.51 -9.28
C LEU A 38 -8.50 15.39 -9.32
N VAL A 39 -8.59 14.61 -8.24
CA VAL A 39 -9.73 13.72 -8.02
C VAL A 39 -10.99 14.56 -7.85
N LEU A 40 -11.00 15.63 -7.05
CA LEU A 40 -12.15 16.46 -6.74
C LEU A 40 -12.36 17.57 -7.78
N ARG A 41 -12.72 17.21 -9.02
CA ARG A 41 -13.69 18.06 -9.74
C ARG A 41 -15.07 17.77 -9.14
N PRO A 42 -15.67 18.70 -8.39
CA PRO A 42 -16.85 18.39 -7.59
C PRO A 42 -18.08 18.31 -8.51
N ARG A 43 -18.76 17.16 -8.52
CA ARG A 43 -20.11 17.24 -7.96
C ARG A 43 -19.87 17.40 -6.48
N ALA A 44 -20.29 18.54 -5.92
CA ALA A 44 -20.21 18.76 -4.48
C ALA A 44 -20.75 17.48 -3.81
N PRO A 45 -20.08 16.95 -2.77
CA PRO A 45 -20.64 15.86 -2.00
C PRO A 45 -22.04 16.34 -1.60
N ASN A 46 -23.08 15.72 -2.16
CA ASN A 46 -24.45 16.02 -1.82
C ASN A 46 -24.55 15.58 -0.37
N GLY A 47 -24.30 16.52 0.55
CA GLY A 47 -23.76 16.33 1.90
C GLY A 47 -24.65 15.50 2.80
N SER A 48 -24.83 14.24 2.45
CA SER A 48 -25.60 13.26 3.16
C SER A 48 -24.87 12.95 4.45
N ALA A 49 -25.61 12.73 5.53
CA ALA A 49 -25.04 12.40 6.85
C ALA A 49 -24.05 11.21 6.79
N GLY A 50 -24.25 10.30 5.83
CA GLY A 50 -23.34 9.18 5.55
C GLY A 50 -21.94 9.62 5.12
N GLU A 51 -21.80 10.60 4.22
CA GLU A 51 -20.50 11.10 3.75
C GLU A 51 -19.72 11.81 4.85
N ARG A 52 -20.40 12.62 5.65
CA ARG A 52 -19.80 13.32 6.81
C ARG A 52 -19.24 12.32 7.83
N SER A 53 -19.98 11.25 8.09
CA SER A 53 -19.55 10.21 9.04
C SER A 53 -18.36 9.37 8.55
N GLY A 54 -18.31 9.07 7.25
CA GLY A 54 -17.19 8.34 6.64
C GLY A 54 -15.91 9.19 6.62
N LEU A 55 -16.04 10.48 6.33
CA LEU A 55 -14.93 11.43 6.41
C LEU A 55 -14.40 11.57 7.84
N LEU A 56 -15.29 11.73 8.82
CA LEU A 56 -14.90 11.80 10.24
C LEU A 56 -14.16 10.54 10.68
N PHE A 57 -14.68 9.36 10.31
CA PHE A 57 -14.02 8.09 10.60
C PHE A 57 -12.63 8.00 9.96
N ALA A 58 -12.48 8.38 8.69
CA ALA A 58 -11.18 8.43 8.02
C ALA A 58 -10.20 9.40 8.69
N VAL A 59 -10.67 10.56 9.15
CA VAL A 59 -9.85 11.54 9.87
C VAL A 59 -9.36 11.00 11.21
N VAL A 60 -10.28 10.43 12.01
CA VAL A 60 -9.93 9.84 13.31
C VAL A 60 -8.94 8.70 13.12
N LEU A 61 -9.20 7.82 12.15
CA LEU A 61 -8.36 6.68 11.86
C LEU A 61 -6.96 7.09 11.36
N ALA A 62 -6.86 8.05 10.44
CA ALA A 62 -5.56 8.56 10.00
C ALA A 62 -4.78 9.22 11.13
N THR A 63 -5.46 9.96 12.01
CA THR A 63 -4.84 10.60 13.17
C THR A 63 -4.32 9.54 14.14
N LEU A 64 -5.09 8.48 14.40
CA LEU A 64 -4.67 7.35 15.23
C LEU A 64 -3.44 6.67 14.63
N LEU A 65 -3.50 6.31 13.34
CA LEU A 65 -2.39 5.65 12.64
C LEU A 65 -1.13 6.51 12.68
N SER A 66 -1.24 7.78 12.30
CA SER A 66 -0.10 8.69 12.32
C SER A 66 0.44 8.89 13.74
N ALA A 67 -0.44 8.98 14.75
CA ALA A 67 -0.01 9.09 16.12
C ALA A 67 0.76 7.83 16.54
N THR A 68 0.24 6.63 16.34
CA THR A 68 0.91 5.39 16.78
C THR A 68 2.21 5.13 16.02
N THR A 69 2.25 5.40 14.71
CA THR A 69 3.44 5.18 13.88
C THR A 69 4.53 6.25 14.07
N ASN A 70 4.18 7.44 14.59
CA ASN A 70 5.12 8.53 14.88
C ASN A 70 5.46 8.70 16.37
N TYR A 71 4.56 8.36 17.31
CA TYR A 71 4.83 8.42 18.75
C TYR A 71 5.79 7.32 19.18
N GLY A 72 5.75 6.14 18.53
CA GLY A 72 6.82 5.15 18.68
C GLY A 72 8.21 5.76 18.39
N PHE A 73 8.29 6.73 17.48
CA PHE A 73 9.52 7.44 17.11
C PHE A 73 9.96 8.50 18.14
N ARG A 74 9.12 8.87 19.13
CA ARG A 74 9.31 10.07 19.96
C ARG A 74 9.89 9.81 21.36
N ASN A 75 9.89 8.57 21.87
CA ASN A 75 10.50 8.28 23.19
C ASN A 75 11.97 7.83 23.13
N ASN A 76 12.63 7.85 21.97
CA ASN A 76 14.05 7.48 21.86
C ASN A 76 14.88 8.55 21.13
N SER A 77 14.59 9.83 21.36
CA SER A 77 15.47 10.92 20.96
C SER A 77 16.54 11.22 22.03
N ASP A 78 17.09 10.18 22.67
CA ASP A 78 18.45 10.32 23.17
C ASP A 78 19.35 10.05 21.97
N ASP A 79 19.99 11.10 21.45
CA ASP A 79 20.91 11.06 20.30
C ASP A 79 21.95 9.92 20.38
N PHE A 80 22.26 9.47 21.60
CA PHE A 80 23.18 8.39 21.90
C PHE A 80 22.68 7.00 21.45
N THR A 81 21.40 6.67 21.61
CA THR A 81 20.87 5.33 21.27
C THR A 81 20.62 5.16 19.78
N ILE A 82 20.32 6.22 19.03
CA ILE A 82 20.17 6.15 17.58
C ILE A 82 21.52 5.89 16.91
N ARG A 83 22.59 6.61 17.27
CA ARG A 83 23.94 6.37 16.73
C ARG A 83 24.48 4.97 17.06
N ASP A 84 24.28 4.52 18.29
CA ASP A 84 24.76 3.20 18.74
C ASP A 84 23.96 2.05 18.07
N ARG A 85 22.63 2.19 17.90
CA ARG A 85 21.82 1.24 17.10
C ARG A 85 22.19 1.24 15.61
N LEU A 86 22.58 2.39 15.06
CA LEU A 86 23.07 2.51 13.68
C LEU A 86 24.44 1.83 13.49
N GLN A 87 25.33 1.93 14.49
CA GLN A 87 26.63 1.25 14.47
C GLN A 87 26.50 -0.27 14.67
N ARG A 88 25.61 -0.73 15.57
CA ARG A 88 25.35 -2.16 15.79
C ARG A 88 24.58 -2.80 14.63
N GLY A 89 23.62 -2.10 14.03
CA GLY A 89 22.87 -2.60 12.86
C GLY A 89 23.71 -2.70 11.58
N ALA A 90 24.81 -1.96 11.49
CA ALA A 90 25.79 -2.09 10.40
C ALA A 90 26.78 -3.26 10.62
N SER A 91 26.98 -3.71 11.86
CA SER A 91 27.96 -4.75 12.22
C SER A 91 27.35 -6.11 12.60
N SER A 92 26.05 -6.20 12.88
CA SER A 92 25.43 -7.44 13.33
C SER A 92 24.89 -8.30 12.19
N SER A 93 25.42 -9.52 12.05
CA SER A 93 24.90 -10.62 11.23
C SER A 93 23.55 -11.19 11.71
N THR A 94 22.93 -10.59 12.73
CA THR A 94 21.62 -10.96 13.24
C THR A 94 20.53 -10.40 12.31
N ILE A 95 19.91 -11.33 11.58
CA ILE A 95 18.61 -11.28 10.90
C ILE A 95 18.00 -9.87 10.84
N PRO A 96 17.89 -9.22 9.66
CA PRO A 96 17.10 -8.00 9.53
C PRO A 96 15.67 -8.35 9.90
N ASN A 97 15.27 -7.91 11.08
CA ASN A 97 13.92 -8.04 11.55
C ASN A 97 13.11 -7.07 10.67
N TRP A 98 12.15 -7.58 9.89
CA TRP A 98 11.31 -6.75 9.03
C TRP A 98 10.19 -6.21 9.91
N GLY A 99 10.16 -4.90 10.18
CA GLY A 99 9.16 -4.28 11.05
C GLY A 99 9.61 -3.48 12.28
N PRO A 100 10.89 -3.29 12.65
CA PRO A 100 11.24 -2.27 13.61
C PRO A 100 11.13 -0.88 12.97
N GLN A 101 11.04 0.13 13.83
CA GLN A 101 11.22 1.55 13.49
C GLN A 101 12.52 1.85 12.69
N GLY A 102 13.44 0.87 12.65
CA GLY A 102 14.64 0.84 11.83
C GLY A 102 14.41 1.12 10.34
N ASP A 103 13.33 0.63 9.72
CA ASP A 103 13.09 0.86 8.28
C ASP A 103 12.85 2.35 7.98
N LYS A 104 12.13 3.04 8.87
CA LYS A 104 11.92 4.49 8.80
C LYS A 104 13.20 5.27 9.08
N SER A 105 13.96 4.94 10.12
CA SER A 105 15.22 5.64 10.42
C SER A 105 16.28 5.39 9.35
N VAL A 106 16.35 4.19 8.78
CA VAL A 106 17.21 3.87 7.63
C VAL A 106 16.80 4.70 6.41
N HIS A 107 15.50 4.74 6.08
CA HIS A 107 15.02 5.49 4.93
C HIS A 107 15.07 7.02 5.09
N LEU A 108 14.94 7.55 6.30
CA LEU A 108 14.90 8.99 6.55
C LEU A 108 16.27 9.58 6.91
N ILE A 109 17.15 8.82 7.57
CA ILE A 109 18.43 9.31 8.10
C ILE A 109 19.59 8.68 7.30
N VAL A 110 19.78 7.36 7.41
CA VAL A 110 20.96 6.65 6.88
C VAL A 110 21.08 6.78 5.36
N THR A 111 19.97 6.65 4.65
CA THR A 111 19.97 6.69 3.18
C THR A 111 19.94 8.10 2.61
N THR A 112 19.64 9.10 3.43
CA THR A 112 19.53 10.51 3.02
C THR A 112 20.88 11.21 3.13
N GLU A 113 21.67 10.87 4.16
CA GLU A 113 22.98 11.49 4.42
C GLU A 113 23.97 11.42 3.23
N PRO A 114 24.16 10.26 2.55
CA PRO A 114 25.01 10.20 1.36
C PRO A 114 24.52 11.09 0.22
N MET A 115 23.20 11.28 0.06
CA MET A 115 22.65 12.12 -1.01
C MET A 115 22.92 13.61 -0.78
N ILE A 116 22.99 14.03 0.48
CA ILE A 116 23.37 15.40 0.83
C ILE A 116 24.85 15.62 0.58
N GLN A 117 25.69 14.65 0.96
CA GLN A 117 27.15 14.75 0.88
C GLN A 117 27.68 14.65 -0.55
N SER A 118 27.12 13.74 -1.36
CA SER A 118 27.62 13.41 -2.71
C SER A 118 26.75 13.95 -3.85
N GLY A 119 25.58 14.52 -3.54
CA GLY A 119 24.65 15.01 -4.55
C GLY A 119 23.97 13.89 -5.37
N LEU A 120 23.34 14.28 -6.48
CA LEU A 120 22.82 13.35 -7.49
C LEU A 120 23.65 13.54 -8.77
N PRO A 121 24.01 12.45 -9.48
CA PRO A 121 23.61 11.05 -9.28
C PRO A 121 24.48 10.28 -8.28
N SER A 122 23.89 9.35 -7.53
CA SER A 122 24.67 8.37 -6.75
C SER A 122 25.29 7.32 -7.67
N GLY A 123 26.46 6.79 -7.33
CA GLY A 123 27.15 5.74 -8.11
C GLY A 123 26.35 4.44 -8.30
N ILE A 124 25.31 4.21 -7.48
CA ILE A 124 24.36 3.10 -7.61
C ILE A 124 22.97 3.66 -7.92
N GLN A 125 22.30 3.10 -8.93
CA GLN A 125 20.91 3.43 -9.24
C GLN A 125 19.96 2.81 -8.20
N ALA A 126 19.21 3.64 -7.47
CA ALA A 126 18.26 3.20 -6.46
C ALA A 126 17.01 4.09 -6.44
N HIS A 127 15.86 3.55 -6.00
CA HIS A 127 14.66 4.36 -5.78
C HIS A 127 14.85 5.24 -4.54
N ARG A 128 14.97 6.55 -4.76
CA ARG A 128 15.22 7.56 -3.72
C ARG A 128 14.11 8.61 -3.62
N GLY A 129 12.91 8.34 -4.14
CA GLY A 129 11.84 9.32 -4.23
C GLY A 129 11.41 9.92 -2.89
N VAL A 130 11.34 9.10 -1.84
CA VAL A 130 11.03 9.58 -0.48
C VAL A 130 12.18 10.44 0.06
N GLN A 131 13.43 10.01 -0.09
CA GLN A 131 14.60 10.75 0.37
C GLN A 131 14.70 12.11 -0.33
N ALA A 132 14.57 12.14 -1.65
CA ALA A 132 14.60 13.37 -2.43
C ALA A 132 13.47 14.33 -2.01
N LEU A 133 12.25 13.81 -1.79
CA LEU A 133 11.14 14.62 -1.29
C LEU A 133 11.43 15.17 0.11
N MET A 134 11.92 14.33 1.03
CA MET A 134 12.23 14.76 2.40
C MET A 134 13.37 15.77 2.45
N ILE A 135 14.43 15.59 1.65
CA ILE A 135 15.51 16.58 1.47
C ILE A 135 14.92 17.90 0.99
N GLY A 136 14.17 17.88 -0.12
CA GLY A 136 13.61 19.11 -0.70
C GLY A 136 12.70 19.87 0.27
N LEU A 137 11.89 19.15 1.05
CA LEU A 137 11.00 19.74 2.05
C LEU A 137 11.72 20.22 3.31
N SER A 138 12.85 19.60 3.67
CA SER A 138 13.61 19.89 4.89
C SER A 138 14.73 20.89 4.69
N ALA A 139 15.28 21.00 3.48
CA ALA A 139 16.39 21.88 3.11
C ALA A 139 16.23 23.35 3.54
N PRO A 140 15.03 23.97 3.50
CA PRO A 140 14.91 25.36 3.89
C PRO A 140 14.75 25.56 5.41
N ILE A 141 14.76 24.51 6.25
CA ILE A 141 14.51 24.62 7.71
C ILE A 141 15.82 24.98 8.43
N ARG A 142 15.83 26.03 9.27
CA ARG A 142 16.96 26.35 10.15
C ARG A 142 17.05 25.31 11.28
N GLY A 143 18.20 24.63 11.43
CA GLY A 143 18.44 23.61 12.45
C GLY A 143 19.31 22.45 11.95
N GLY A 144 19.51 21.43 12.78
CA GLY A 144 20.21 20.20 12.37
C GLY A 144 19.43 19.43 11.30
N PHE A 145 20.10 19.05 10.21
CA PHE A 145 19.45 18.41 9.05
C PHE A 145 18.67 17.12 9.40
N PRO A 146 19.18 16.20 10.24
CA PRO A 146 18.45 14.98 10.63
C PRO A 146 17.17 15.29 11.42
N GLU A 147 17.22 16.24 12.35
CA GLU A 147 16.07 16.65 13.17
C GLU A 147 14.96 17.26 12.31
N ASN A 148 15.35 18.06 11.32
CA ASN A 148 14.44 18.70 10.37
C ASN A 148 13.71 17.69 9.48
N ILE A 149 14.41 16.64 9.03
CA ILE A 149 13.79 15.53 8.27
C ILE A 149 12.77 14.79 9.13
N ILE A 150 13.10 14.49 10.39
CA ILE A 150 12.20 13.76 11.29
C ILE A 150 10.92 14.57 11.59
N LYS A 151 11.05 15.88 11.83
CA LYS A 151 9.87 16.74 12.05
C LYS A 151 8.98 16.82 10.80
N THR A 152 9.61 16.92 9.63
CA THR A 152 8.92 17.00 8.33
C THR A 152 8.20 15.69 8.01
N SER A 153 8.85 14.55 8.22
CA SER A 153 8.26 13.24 7.91
C SER A 153 6.98 12.95 8.70
N LYS A 154 6.89 13.38 9.97
CA LYS A 154 5.68 13.22 10.80
C LYS A 154 4.46 13.89 10.18
N VAL A 155 4.63 15.14 9.74
CA VAL A 155 3.57 15.90 9.09
C VAL A 155 3.18 15.26 7.77
N VAL A 156 4.16 14.94 6.94
CA VAL A 156 3.92 14.33 5.62
C VAL A 156 3.20 12.99 5.79
N GLU A 157 3.62 12.16 6.73
CA GLU A 157 3.00 10.87 6.99
C GLU A 157 1.53 10.99 7.42
N LEU A 158 1.18 11.93 8.31
CA LEU A 158 -0.21 12.20 8.68
C LEU A 158 -1.06 12.53 7.45
N VAL A 159 -0.54 13.43 6.62
CA VAL A 159 -1.23 13.90 5.44
C VAL A 159 -1.42 12.78 4.41
N PHE A 160 -0.42 11.92 4.22
CA PHE A 160 -0.52 10.77 3.32
C PHE A 160 -1.50 9.72 3.85
N HIS A 161 -1.54 9.44 5.16
CA HIS A 161 -2.57 8.56 5.74
C HIS A 161 -3.99 9.09 5.53
N LEU A 162 -4.19 10.40 5.75
CA LEU A 162 -5.47 11.06 5.49
C LEU A 162 -5.88 10.92 4.02
N SER A 163 -4.95 11.21 3.12
CA SER A 163 -5.18 11.15 1.67
C SER A 163 -5.50 9.73 1.22
N PHE A 164 -4.75 8.75 1.73
CA PHE A 164 -4.96 7.34 1.46
C PHE A 164 -6.37 6.87 1.87
N LEU A 165 -6.78 7.13 3.12
CA LEU A 165 -8.12 6.75 3.59
C LEU A 165 -9.23 7.54 2.88
N TYR A 166 -8.99 8.81 2.57
CA TYR A 166 -9.93 9.61 1.81
C TYR A 166 -10.13 9.10 0.39
N LEU A 167 -9.06 8.75 -0.32
CA LEU A 167 -9.14 8.16 -1.65
C LEU A 167 -9.86 6.81 -1.62
N PHE A 168 -9.71 6.01 -0.56
CA PHE A 168 -10.50 4.80 -0.36
C PHE A 168 -11.98 5.11 -0.18
N LEU A 169 -12.32 6.11 0.62
CA LEU A 169 -13.70 6.58 0.79
C LEU A 169 -14.31 6.98 -0.56
N VAL A 170 -13.58 7.76 -1.36
CA VAL A 170 -13.99 8.17 -2.71
C VAL A 170 -14.17 6.96 -3.63
N LEU A 171 -13.20 6.04 -3.64
CA LEU A 171 -13.27 4.81 -4.44
C LEU A 171 -14.53 4.00 -4.08
N CYS A 172 -14.80 3.82 -2.79
CA CYS A 172 -15.97 3.07 -2.34
C CYS A 172 -17.28 3.74 -2.73
N ARG A 173 -17.40 5.05 -2.48
CA ARG A 173 -18.68 5.78 -2.62
C ARG A 173 -18.98 6.16 -4.05
N GLU A 174 -18.01 6.71 -4.77
CA GLU A 174 -18.25 7.25 -6.10
C GLU A 174 -17.98 6.23 -7.21
N VAL A 175 -17.01 5.34 -7.01
CA VAL A 175 -16.61 4.38 -8.05
C VAL A 175 -17.28 3.03 -7.86
N PHE A 176 -17.44 2.53 -6.63
CA PHE A 176 -18.12 1.24 -6.38
C PHE A 176 -19.58 1.39 -5.89
N ASN A 177 -20.03 2.61 -5.62
CA ASN A 177 -21.37 2.89 -5.07
C ASN A 177 -21.70 2.00 -3.86
N MET A 178 -20.75 1.93 -2.92
CA MET A 178 -20.88 1.16 -1.68
C MET A 178 -21.74 1.92 -0.67
N ASP A 179 -22.52 1.16 0.10
CA ASP A 179 -23.25 1.73 1.24
C ASP A 179 -22.29 2.16 2.37
N ARG A 180 -22.85 2.83 3.38
CA ARG A 180 -22.06 3.33 4.52
C ARG A 180 -21.36 2.20 5.28
N LYS A 181 -22.04 1.06 5.50
CA LYS A 181 -21.51 -0.05 6.31
C LYS A 181 -20.32 -0.70 5.61
N ALA A 182 -20.48 -1.03 4.33
CA ALA A 182 -19.43 -1.62 3.51
C ALA A 182 -18.24 -0.66 3.36
N THR A 183 -18.50 0.65 3.22
CA THR A 183 -17.44 1.67 3.18
C THR A 183 -16.62 1.70 4.48
N VAL A 184 -17.27 1.68 5.65
CA VAL A 184 -16.57 1.65 6.94
C VAL A 184 -15.75 0.38 7.10
N LEU A 185 -16.28 -0.78 6.66
CA LEU A 185 -15.53 -2.04 6.67
C LEU A 185 -14.27 -1.95 5.80
N VAL A 186 -14.35 -1.35 4.61
CA VAL A 186 -13.16 -1.14 3.76
C VAL A 186 -12.15 -0.22 4.43
N LEU A 187 -12.58 0.90 5.02
CA LEU A 187 -11.67 1.82 5.71
C LEU A 187 -11.00 1.16 6.93
N ALA A 188 -11.76 0.37 7.70
CA ALA A 188 -11.24 -0.41 8.82
C ALA A 188 -10.25 -1.47 8.34
N GLY A 189 -10.55 -2.18 7.25
CA GLY A 189 -9.61 -3.11 6.62
C GLY A 189 -8.37 -2.44 6.07
N ALA A 190 -8.51 -1.26 5.51
CA ALA A 190 -7.39 -0.52 4.97
C ALA A 190 -6.36 -0.24 6.06
N ALA A 191 -6.81 0.09 7.28
CA ALA A 191 -5.95 0.23 8.44
C ALA A 191 -5.52 -1.11 9.05
N PHE A 192 -6.45 -2.03 9.31
CA PHE A 192 -6.22 -3.12 10.27
C PHE A 192 -6.26 -4.53 9.67
N PHE A 193 -6.42 -4.70 8.36
CA PHE A 193 -6.51 -6.05 7.82
C PHE A 193 -5.18 -6.81 8.00
N ALA A 194 -5.24 -8.01 8.57
CA ALA A 194 -4.12 -8.92 8.76
C ALA A 194 -4.57 -10.37 8.54
N PRO A 195 -3.67 -11.31 8.25
CA PRO A 195 -4.00 -12.72 8.11
C PRO A 195 -4.34 -13.28 9.48
N ILE A 196 -5.08 -14.38 9.48
CA ILE A 196 -5.21 -15.16 10.70
C ILE A 196 -3.86 -15.80 11.01
N ASN A 197 -3.28 -15.47 12.16
CA ASN A 197 -2.04 -16.08 12.61
C ASN A 197 -2.29 -17.49 13.17
N PHE A 198 -1.38 -18.41 12.87
CA PHE A 198 -1.37 -19.77 13.41
C PHE A 198 0.02 -20.12 14.00
N PRO A 199 0.11 -20.67 15.22
CA PRO A 199 -1.00 -20.84 16.18
C PRO A 199 -1.61 -19.49 16.59
N PHE A 200 -2.88 -19.50 17.02
CA PHE A 200 -3.58 -18.28 17.41
C PHE A 200 -2.82 -17.57 18.53
N ASN A 201 -2.75 -16.23 18.47
CA ASN A 201 -2.05 -15.38 19.44
C ASN A 201 -0.51 -15.51 19.53
N SER A 202 0.17 -16.29 18.66
CA SER A 202 1.64 -16.28 18.61
C SER A 202 2.16 -15.05 17.85
N VAL A 203 2.23 -13.92 18.53
CA VAL A 203 2.68 -12.64 17.94
C VAL A 203 4.14 -12.34 18.28
N GLU A 204 4.78 -13.19 19.09
CA GLU A 204 6.12 -12.96 19.67
C GLU A 204 7.27 -12.94 18.65
N THR A 205 7.04 -13.36 17.41
CA THR A 205 8.02 -13.21 16.32
C THR A 205 7.30 -12.99 14.97
N SER A 206 7.53 -11.87 14.29
CA SER A 206 6.82 -11.47 13.06
C SER A 206 7.20 -12.25 11.79
N SER A 207 7.70 -13.48 11.92
CA SER A 207 8.18 -14.27 10.77
C SER A 207 7.01 -14.78 9.91
N TYR A 208 5.87 -15.19 10.48
CA TYR A 208 4.65 -15.52 9.72
C TYR A 208 3.66 -14.35 9.73
N ALA A 209 3.76 -13.45 8.74
CA ALA A 209 2.80 -12.37 8.52
C ALA A 209 1.82 -12.69 7.37
N GLY A 210 1.55 -13.99 7.12
CA GLY A 210 0.76 -14.51 6.00
C GLY A 210 1.08 -13.84 4.65
N LEU A 211 0.10 -13.70 3.76
CA LEU A 211 0.28 -13.01 2.47
C LEU A 211 0.13 -11.48 2.54
N PHE A 212 -0.37 -10.93 3.64
CA PHE A 212 -0.59 -9.50 3.76
C PHE A 212 -0.72 -9.09 5.22
N ASN A 213 -0.02 -8.03 5.65
CA ASN A 213 -0.38 -7.32 6.87
C ASN A 213 -0.42 -5.82 6.55
N ALA A 214 -1.50 -5.14 6.95
CA ALA A 214 -1.62 -3.69 6.81
C ALA A 214 -0.44 -2.97 7.46
N SER A 215 0.10 -3.51 8.55
CA SER A 215 1.25 -2.92 9.24
C SER A 215 2.53 -2.84 8.40
N GLY A 216 2.87 -3.93 7.68
CA GLY A 216 4.06 -3.95 6.83
C GLY A 216 3.95 -2.88 5.75
N THR A 217 2.73 -2.65 5.29
CA THR A 217 2.45 -1.84 4.11
C THR A 217 2.23 -0.36 4.45
N LEU A 218 1.66 -0.04 5.62
CA LEU A 218 1.29 1.31 6.03
C LEU A 218 2.13 1.86 7.20
N TYR A 219 2.56 1.01 8.14
CA TYR A 219 3.16 1.47 9.40
C TYR A 219 4.67 1.52 9.36
N HIS A 220 5.30 0.54 8.69
CA HIS A 220 6.75 0.39 8.70
C HIS A 220 7.44 0.98 7.47
N ASN A 221 6.74 1.02 6.33
CA ASN A 221 7.37 1.32 5.04
C ASN A 221 6.82 2.62 4.42
N LEU A 222 7.45 3.75 4.75
CA LEU A 222 7.06 5.07 4.24
C LEU A 222 7.04 5.15 2.69
N PRO A 223 8.02 4.60 1.95
CA PRO A 223 7.94 4.54 0.49
C PRO A 223 6.71 3.78 -0.04
N GLN A 224 6.29 2.73 0.66
CA GLN A 224 5.08 1.98 0.30
C GLN A 224 3.80 2.79 0.51
N LEU A 225 3.67 3.52 1.61
CA LEU A 225 2.52 4.41 1.87
C LEU A 225 2.37 5.46 0.74
N PHE A 226 3.48 6.05 0.31
CA PHE A 226 3.47 7.08 -0.72
C PHE A 226 3.08 6.48 -2.08
N SER A 227 3.72 5.36 -2.43
CA SER A 227 3.42 4.61 -3.65
C SER A 227 1.95 4.17 -3.70
N LEU A 228 1.40 3.67 -2.58
CA LEU A 228 -0.02 3.31 -2.45
C LEU A 228 -0.96 4.49 -2.65
N THR A 229 -0.67 5.63 -2.03
CA THR A 229 -1.53 6.81 -2.09
C THR A 229 -1.64 7.33 -3.54
N PHE A 230 -0.51 7.40 -4.25
CA PHE A 230 -0.49 7.78 -5.66
C PHE A 230 -1.21 6.75 -6.54
N ALA A 231 -0.90 5.46 -6.38
CA ALA A 231 -1.56 4.40 -7.14
C ALA A 231 -3.09 4.41 -6.94
N LEU A 232 -3.56 4.57 -5.70
CA LEU A 232 -4.98 4.65 -5.37
C LEU A 232 -5.66 5.87 -5.99
N GLY A 233 -5.01 7.03 -5.99
CA GLY A 233 -5.50 8.21 -6.72
C GLY A 233 -5.63 7.94 -8.21
N GLY A 234 -4.67 7.23 -8.79
CA GLY A 234 -4.73 6.79 -10.18
C GLY A 234 -5.90 5.85 -10.48
N ILE A 235 -6.11 4.85 -9.62
CA ILE A 235 -7.22 3.90 -9.70
C ILE A 235 -8.57 4.62 -9.63
N VAL A 236 -8.72 5.60 -8.74
CA VAL A 236 -9.94 6.42 -8.64
C VAL A 236 -10.20 7.20 -9.92
N LEU A 237 -9.19 7.87 -10.48
CA LEU A 237 -9.34 8.64 -11.72
C LEU A 237 -9.67 7.75 -12.92
N ILE A 238 -9.00 6.60 -13.05
CA ILE A 238 -9.30 5.61 -14.09
C ILE A 238 -10.74 5.10 -13.92
N GLY A 239 -11.13 4.72 -12.71
CA GLY A 239 -12.48 4.23 -12.42
C GLY A 239 -13.56 5.25 -12.76
N ARG A 240 -13.35 6.52 -12.41
CA ARG A 240 -14.26 7.62 -12.76
C ARG A 240 -14.29 7.88 -14.27
N SER A 241 -13.14 7.90 -14.93
CA SER A 241 -13.05 8.07 -16.39
C SER A 241 -13.85 7.00 -17.13
N ILE A 242 -13.70 5.73 -16.72
CA ILE A 242 -14.40 4.60 -17.34
C ILE A 242 -15.91 4.66 -17.07
N ARG A 243 -16.34 5.02 -15.86
CA ARG A 243 -17.77 5.06 -15.50
C ARG A 243 -18.52 6.28 -16.02
N ALA A 244 -17.92 7.46 -15.93
CA ALA A 244 -18.56 8.73 -16.27
C ALA A 244 -18.24 9.21 -17.69
N GLY A 245 -17.35 8.53 -18.42
CA GLY A 245 -16.92 8.93 -19.76
C GLY A 245 -16.08 10.22 -19.78
N HIS A 246 -15.49 10.60 -18.64
CA HIS A 246 -14.67 11.81 -18.53
C HIS A 246 -13.23 11.55 -18.97
N SER A 247 -12.55 12.61 -19.46
CA SER A 247 -11.09 12.61 -19.60
C SER A 247 -10.43 12.59 -18.22
N GLY A 248 -9.47 11.69 -18.04
CA GLY A 248 -8.85 11.45 -16.74
C GLY A 248 -8.10 10.13 -16.65
N PHE A 249 -8.18 9.29 -17.69
CA PHE A 249 -7.43 8.05 -17.78
C PHE A 249 -5.93 8.32 -17.82
N ALA A 250 -5.48 9.27 -18.65
CA ALA A 250 -4.05 9.60 -18.76
C ALA A 250 -3.46 10.10 -17.43
N ILE A 251 -4.20 10.95 -16.71
CA ILE A 251 -3.79 11.46 -15.40
C ILE A 251 -3.77 10.32 -14.38
N GLY A 252 -4.76 9.42 -14.42
CA GLY A 252 -4.76 8.26 -13.55
C GLY A 252 -3.56 7.33 -13.79
N CYS A 253 -3.21 7.09 -15.05
CA CYS A 253 -1.98 6.41 -15.45
C CYS A 253 -0.72 7.15 -15.00
N ALA A 254 -0.69 8.49 -15.06
CA ALA A 254 0.41 9.29 -14.55
C ALA A 254 0.62 9.13 -13.03
N LEU A 255 -0.47 9.02 -12.26
CA LEU A 255 -0.37 8.75 -10.83
C LEU A 255 0.12 7.32 -10.54
N ILE A 256 -0.32 6.32 -11.30
CA ILE A 256 0.21 4.95 -11.21
C ILE A 256 1.71 4.94 -11.59
N ALA A 257 2.11 5.63 -12.65
CA ALA A 257 3.52 5.78 -13.03
C ALA A 257 4.33 6.49 -11.93
N GLY A 258 3.77 7.53 -11.31
CA GLY A 258 4.37 8.25 -10.18
C GLY A 258 4.61 7.37 -8.96
N SER A 259 3.82 6.31 -8.75
CA SER A 259 4.06 5.33 -7.68
C SER A 259 5.44 4.65 -7.78
N PHE A 260 5.98 4.49 -9.00
CA PHE A 260 7.29 3.89 -9.27
C PHE A 260 8.45 4.71 -8.67
N VAL A 261 8.29 6.04 -8.63
CA VAL A 261 9.30 6.96 -8.07
C VAL A 261 9.55 6.67 -6.59
N PHE A 262 8.48 6.36 -5.85
CA PHE A 262 8.56 6.05 -4.43
C PHE A 262 8.92 4.58 -4.19
N LYS A 263 8.18 3.66 -4.83
CA LYS A 263 8.44 2.23 -4.70
C LYS A 263 7.91 1.47 -5.94
N PRO A 264 8.75 0.69 -6.63
CA PRO A 264 8.39 0.07 -7.91
C PRO A 264 7.39 -1.08 -7.77
N ALA A 265 7.31 -1.71 -6.59
CA ALA A 265 6.54 -2.94 -6.35
C ALA A 265 5.07 -2.88 -6.79
N LEU A 266 4.43 -1.72 -6.63
CA LEU A 266 3.04 -1.51 -7.05
C LEU A 266 2.91 -1.37 -8.57
N TYR A 267 3.78 -0.56 -9.15
CA TYR A 267 3.81 -0.32 -10.59
C TYR A 267 4.04 -1.61 -11.39
N THR A 268 4.92 -2.50 -10.93
CA THR A 268 5.24 -3.78 -11.58
C THR A 268 4.05 -4.76 -11.63
N VAL A 269 2.96 -4.45 -10.95
CA VAL A 269 1.72 -5.23 -11.00
C VAL A 269 0.60 -4.45 -11.69
N LEU A 270 0.39 -3.19 -11.29
CA LEU A 270 -0.72 -2.37 -11.81
C LEU A 270 -0.53 -2.04 -13.29
N ALA A 271 0.67 -1.67 -13.73
CA ALA A 271 0.88 -1.28 -15.12
C ALA A 271 0.64 -2.46 -16.10
N PRO A 272 1.22 -3.67 -15.87
CA PRO A 272 0.90 -4.84 -16.70
C PRO A 272 -0.59 -5.21 -16.70
N SER A 273 -1.26 -5.18 -15.54
CA SER A 273 -2.70 -5.48 -15.47
C SER A 273 -3.53 -4.47 -16.27
N ALA A 274 -3.19 -3.18 -16.20
CA ALA A 274 -3.86 -2.13 -16.96
C ALA A 274 -3.68 -2.38 -18.47
N CYS A 275 -2.46 -2.70 -18.91
CA CYS A 275 -2.16 -2.98 -20.31
C CYS A 275 -2.94 -4.19 -20.85
N LEU A 276 -2.98 -5.30 -20.11
CA LEU A 276 -3.70 -6.51 -20.53
C LEU A 276 -5.20 -6.29 -20.65
N LEU A 277 -5.80 -5.54 -19.72
CA LEU A 277 -7.25 -5.37 -19.70
C LEU A 277 -7.74 -4.29 -20.64
N LEU A 278 -6.85 -3.45 -21.17
CA LEU A 278 -7.29 -2.33 -21.97
C LEU A 278 -7.84 -2.75 -23.33
N MET A 279 -7.36 -3.85 -23.91
CA MET A 279 -7.93 -4.43 -25.15
C MET A 279 -9.42 -4.77 -25.02
N PHE A 280 -9.90 -4.91 -23.79
CA PHE A 280 -11.29 -5.19 -23.51
C PHE A 280 -12.14 -3.93 -23.43
N LEU A 281 -11.59 -2.71 -23.33
CA LEU A 281 -12.39 -1.49 -23.33
C LEU A 281 -13.15 -1.29 -24.65
N ARG A 282 -14.26 -0.54 -24.59
CA ARG A 282 -15.14 -0.28 -25.76
C ARG A 282 -14.47 0.60 -26.84
N ASP A 283 -13.46 1.39 -26.48
CA ASP A 283 -12.70 2.25 -27.40
C ASP A 283 -11.22 2.34 -26.99
N PRO A 284 -10.45 1.25 -27.16
CA PRO A 284 -9.13 1.14 -26.55
C PRO A 284 -8.12 2.19 -27.06
N PHE A 285 -8.40 2.81 -28.21
CA PHE A 285 -7.48 3.72 -28.91
C PHE A 285 -7.87 5.20 -28.82
N SER A 286 -8.80 5.57 -27.92
CA SER A 286 -9.06 6.99 -27.64
C SER A 286 -7.77 7.73 -27.24
N ARG A 287 -7.67 9.03 -27.59
CA ARG A 287 -6.47 9.85 -27.31
C ARG A 287 -6.04 9.83 -25.84
N ASP A 288 -7.00 9.92 -24.90
CA ASP A 288 -6.72 9.89 -23.44
C ASP A 288 -6.15 8.53 -23.00
N ARG A 289 -6.63 7.42 -23.58
CA ARG A 289 -6.11 6.07 -23.29
C ARG A 289 -4.72 5.87 -23.86
N LEU A 290 -4.49 6.27 -25.12
CA LEU A 290 -3.17 6.27 -25.76
C LEU A 290 -2.15 7.09 -24.96
N ALA A 291 -2.51 8.30 -24.55
CA ALA A 291 -1.67 9.12 -23.67
C ALA A 291 -1.36 8.41 -22.34
N GLY A 292 -2.37 7.80 -21.71
CA GLY A 292 -2.18 7.03 -20.47
C GLY A 292 -1.16 5.89 -20.61
N TYR A 293 -1.17 5.18 -21.73
CA TYR A 293 -0.18 4.14 -21.98
C TYR A 293 1.24 4.64 -22.17
N ILE A 294 1.39 5.69 -22.98
CA ILE A 294 2.69 6.31 -23.20
C ILE A 294 3.25 6.70 -21.83
N VAL A 295 2.42 7.32 -20.99
CA VAL A 295 2.79 7.69 -19.62
C VAL A 295 3.15 6.49 -18.75
N LEU A 296 2.41 5.38 -18.81
CA LEU A 296 2.77 4.16 -18.09
C LEU A 296 4.13 3.60 -18.53
N SER A 297 4.56 3.80 -19.77
CA SER A 297 5.86 3.31 -20.27
C SER A 297 7.05 4.20 -19.89
N ILE A 298 6.81 5.47 -19.54
CA ILE A 298 7.87 6.45 -19.19
C ILE A 298 8.79 5.93 -18.07
N PRO A 299 8.29 5.41 -16.93
CA PRO A 299 9.18 4.90 -15.88
C PRO A 299 10.17 3.84 -16.33
N VAL A 300 9.74 2.90 -17.17
CA VAL A 300 10.62 1.83 -17.71
C VAL A 300 11.67 2.44 -18.64
N ALA A 301 11.26 3.37 -19.51
CA ALA A 301 12.18 4.05 -20.42
C ALA A 301 13.22 4.89 -19.67
N ILE A 302 12.80 5.69 -18.69
CA ILE A 302 13.69 6.50 -17.85
C ILE A 302 14.62 5.59 -17.06
N TRP A 303 14.10 4.54 -16.42
CA TRP A 303 14.92 3.66 -15.59
C TRP A 303 16.01 2.95 -16.39
N SER A 304 15.67 2.48 -17.59
CA SER A 304 16.60 1.81 -18.49
C SER A 304 17.61 2.78 -19.12
N GLY A 305 17.12 3.96 -19.54
CA GLY A 305 17.95 5.01 -20.13
C GLY A 305 18.92 5.66 -19.13
N TYR A 306 18.51 5.83 -17.88
CA TYR A 306 19.36 6.42 -16.83
C TYR A 306 20.65 5.62 -16.63
N ARG A 307 20.57 4.29 -16.60
CA ARG A 307 21.74 3.41 -16.55
C ARG A 307 22.68 3.64 -17.73
N MET A 308 22.12 3.76 -18.92
CA MET A 308 22.88 3.92 -20.16
C MET A 308 23.61 5.27 -20.21
N VAL A 309 22.95 6.34 -19.76
CA VAL A 309 23.49 7.72 -19.82
C VAL A 309 24.49 7.99 -18.71
N PHE A 310 24.21 7.55 -17.48
CA PHE A 310 25.04 7.88 -16.32
C PHE A 310 26.01 6.78 -15.90
N HIS A 311 26.09 5.69 -16.67
CA HIS A 311 26.93 4.52 -16.40
C HIS A 311 26.82 3.98 -14.97
N THR A 312 25.67 4.18 -14.32
CA THR A 312 25.47 3.76 -12.92
C THR A 312 25.30 2.26 -12.83
N GLU A 313 25.85 1.65 -11.80
CA GLU A 313 25.62 0.23 -11.53
C GLU A 313 24.16 -0.01 -11.13
N THR A 314 23.53 -0.98 -11.77
CA THR A 314 22.25 -1.54 -11.33
C THR A 314 22.52 -2.80 -10.53
N ARG A 315 21.98 -2.89 -9.31
CA ARG A 315 21.96 -4.16 -8.59
C ARG A 315 21.13 -5.17 -9.39
N THR A 316 21.77 -6.23 -9.85
CA THR A 316 21.09 -7.39 -10.42
C THR A 316 20.42 -8.16 -9.28
N LEU A 317 19.12 -7.96 -9.13
CA LEU A 317 18.29 -8.92 -8.41
C LEU A 317 18.28 -10.16 -9.29
N ASN A 318 18.84 -11.27 -8.82
CA ASN A 318 18.76 -12.56 -9.51
C ASN A 318 17.47 -13.26 -9.01
N PRO A 319 16.29 -13.02 -9.59
CA PRO A 319 15.07 -13.66 -9.10
C PRO A 319 15.12 -15.17 -9.37
N ILE A 320 14.67 -15.95 -8.40
CA ILE A 320 14.46 -17.39 -8.52
C ILE A 320 12.99 -17.70 -8.23
N ILE A 321 12.46 -18.71 -8.91
CA ILE A 321 11.11 -19.22 -8.69
C ILE A 321 11.19 -20.36 -7.66
N ARG A 322 10.71 -20.11 -6.44
CA ARG A 322 10.62 -21.11 -5.37
C ARG A 322 9.29 -20.96 -4.63
N PRO A 323 8.24 -21.67 -5.05
CA PRO A 323 6.90 -21.54 -4.49
C PRO A 323 6.92 -21.73 -2.97
N PHE A 324 6.37 -20.77 -2.23
CA PHE A 324 6.20 -20.79 -0.78
C PHE A 324 7.47 -20.92 0.08
N ALA A 325 8.66 -21.03 -0.51
CA ALA A 325 9.89 -21.36 0.21
C ALA A 325 10.22 -20.35 1.32
N LEU A 326 9.96 -19.06 1.10
CA LEU A 326 10.12 -18.03 2.13
C LEU A 326 9.16 -18.21 3.30
N PHE A 327 7.90 -18.53 3.01
CA PHE A 327 6.90 -18.73 4.05
C PHE A 327 7.19 -20.01 4.84
N MET A 328 7.66 -21.07 4.19
CA MET A 328 8.10 -22.28 4.87
C MET A 328 9.32 -22.02 5.76
N LYS A 329 10.35 -21.33 5.24
CA LYS A 329 11.52 -20.91 6.04
C LYS A 329 11.10 -20.14 7.30
N ARG A 330 10.09 -19.27 7.18
CA ARG A 330 9.59 -18.45 8.30
C ARG A 330 8.57 -19.17 9.19
N GLY A 331 7.90 -20.20 8.68
CA GLY A 331 6.84 -20.96 9.37
C GLY A 331 7.32 -22.25 10.03
N GLY A 332 8.57 -22.66 9.83
CA GLY A 332 9.09 -23.99 10.18
C GLY A 332 8.99 -24.44 11.64
N LEU A 333 8.78 -23.53 12.57
CA LEU A 333 8.58 -23.84 14.00
C LEU A 333 7.12 -23.82 14.45
N ARG A 334 6.18 -23.46 13.55
CA ARG A 334 4.77 -23.20 13.90
C ARG A 334 3.80 -24.23 13.35
N PHE A 335 4.20 -24.96 12.32
CA PHE A 335 3.38 -25.99 11.70
C PHE A 335 3.95 -27.38 12.00
N PRO A 336 3.09 -28.40 12.13
CA PRO A 336 3.54 -29.79 12.24
C PRO A 336 4.50 -30.17 11.11
N GLU A 337 5.44 -31.08 11.41
CA GLU A 337 6.49 -31.49 10.47
C GLU A 337 5.90 -31.99 9.13
N TRP A 338 4.81 -32.74 9.17
CA TRP A 338 4.14 -33.22 7.95
C TRP A 338 3.63 -32.07 7.06
N VAL A 339 3.20 -30.93 7.62
CA VAL A 339 2.83 -29.74 6.83
C VAL A 339 4.07 -29.12 6.22
N MET A 340 5.16 -29.05 6.99
CA MET A 340 6.44 -28.49 6.56
C MET A 340 7.15 -29.33 5.50
N GLN A 341 6.85 -30.62 5.39
CA GLN A 341 7.33 -31.51 4.33
C GLN A 341 6.56 -31.36 3.01
N HIS A 342 5.36 -30.74 3.02
CA HIS A 342 4.47 -30.65 1.86
C HIS A 342 4.19 -29.20 1.45
N THR A 343 5.01 -28.65 0.54
CA THR A 343 4.93 -27.26 0.05
C THR A 343 3.53 -26.80 -0.34
N TRP A 344 2.76 -27.65 -1.02
CA TRP A 344 1.41 -27.31 -1.49
C TRP A 344 0.37 -27.32 -0.38
N VAL A 345 0.49 -28.21 0.60
CA VAL A 345 -0.37 -28.23 1.78
C VAL A 345 -0.13 -26.98 2.61
N PHE A 346 1.14 -26.66 2.86
CA PHE A 346 1.54 -25.43 3.52
C PHE A 346 1.00 -24.20 2.77
N GLY A 347 1.17 -24.18 1.44
CA GLY A 347 0.67 -23.10 0.58
C GLY A 347 -0.85 -22.91 0.66
N ALA A 348 -1.61 -24.00 0.65
CA ALA A 348 -3.07 -23.96 0.80
C ALA A 348 -3.49 -23.37 2.16
N ILE A 349 -2.79 -23.73 3.24
CA ILE A 349 -3.03 -23.16 4.57
C ILE A 349 -2.72 -21.65 4.57
N VAL A 350 -1.57 -21.24 4.00
CA VAL A 350 -1.20 -19.81 3.94
C VAL A 350 -2.22 -18.99 3.15
N LEU A 351 -2.65 -19.48 1.99
CA LEU A 351 -3.66 -18.82 1.17
C LEU A 351 -5.00 -18.78 1.91
N GLY A 352 -5.43 -19.90 2.50
CA GLY A 352 -6.66 -20.02 3.27
C GLY A 352 -6.73 -19.06 4.45
N LEU A 353 -5.69 -18.99 5.27
CA LEU A 353 -5.63 -18.09 6.43
C LEU A 353 -5.49 -16.62 6.04
N SER A 354 -4.87 -16.32 4.90
CA SER A 354 -4.72 -14.93 4.42
C SER A 354 -6.02 -14.37 3.84
N PHE A 355 -6.82 -15.21 3.17
CA PHE A 355 -8.07 -14.82 2.52
C PHE A 355 -9.32 -15.37 3.22
N ALA A 356 -9.20 -15.83 4.47
CA ALA A 356 -10.26 -16.56 5.19
C ALA A 356 -11.63 -15.87 5.13
N ALA A 357 -11.67 -14.56 5.39
CA ALA A 357 -12.92 -13.77 5.35
C ALA A 357 -13.60 -13.75 3.97
N PHE A 358 -12.82 -13.86 2.90
CA PHE A 358 -13.29 -13.66 1.53
C PHE A 358 -13.43 -14.96 0.75
N LEU A 359 -12.75 -16.02 1.18
CA LEU A 359 -12.70 -17.30 0.46
C LEU A 359 -14.10 -17.86 0.16
N PRO A 360 -15.07 -17.89 1.09
CA PRO A 360 -16.40 -18.41 0.79
C PRO A 360 -17.14 -17.61 -0.30
N ALA A 361 -17.02 -16.28 -0.28
CA ALA A 361 -17.62 -15.41 -1.30
C ALA A 361 -16.92 -15.56 -2.66
N LEU A 362 -15.58 -15.63 -2.67
CA LEU A 362 -14.79 -15.81 -3.88
C LEU A 362 -15.05 -17.15 -4.57
N LEU A 363 -15.21 -18.24 -3.81
CA LEU A 363 -15.55 -19.56 -4.36
C LEU A 363 -16.97 -19.58 -4.96
N SER A 364 -17.93 -18.96 -4.29
CA SER A 364 -19.29 -18.79 -4.82
C SER A 364 -19.27 -18.00 -6.14
N ASP A 365 -18.53 -16.90 -6.19
CA ASP A 365 -18.42 -16.08 -7.41
C ASP A 365 -17.74 -16.86 -8.55
N LEU A 366 -16.65 -17.58 -8.26
CA LEU A 366 -15.93 -18.38 -9.25
C LEU A 366 -16.81 -19.45 -9.88
N THR A 367 -17.59 -20.18 -9.08
CA THR A 367 -18.50 -21.21 -9.62
C THR A 367 -19.59 -20.61 -10.51
N SER A 368 -20.14 -19.44 -10.14
CA SER A 368 -21.10 -18.71 -10.96
C SER A 368 -20.49 -18.22 -12.28
N PHE A 369 -19.25 -17.73 -12.23
CA PHE A 369 -18.51 -17.23 -13.39
C PHE A 369 -18.18 -18.35 -14.38
N ILE A 370 -17.71 -19.50 -13.90
CA ILE A 370 -17.44 -20.68 -14.73
C ILE A 370 -18.70 -21.15 -15.46
N ARG A 371 -19.84 -21.18 -14.76
CA ARG A 371 -21.14 -21.54 -15.37
C ARG A 371 -21.53 -20.56 -16.47
N LYS A 372 -21.29 -19.27 -16.25
CA LYS A 372 -21.56 -18.22 -17.23
C LYS A 372 -20.67 -18.35 -18.48
N ILE A 373 -19.36 -18.58 -18.30
CA ILE A 373 -18.43 -18.80 -19.42
C ILE A 373 -18.90 -19.96 -20.30
N ARG A 374 -19.26 -21.08 -19.68
CA ARG A 374 -19.74 -22.27 -20.41
C ARG A 374 -21.01 -22.01 -21.22
N GLY A 375 -21.89 -21.11 -20.74
CA GLY A 375 -23.14 -20.77 -21.41
C GLY A 375 -23.04 -19.68 -22.47
N SER A 376 -22.16 -18.69 -22.32
CA SER A 376 -22.11 -17.49 -23.17
C SER A 376 -20.89 -17.39 -24.11
N GLY A 377 -19.90 -18.27 -23.96
CA GLY A 377 -18.66 -18.24 -24.74
C GLY A 377 -17.83 -16.96 -24.58
N ALA A 378 -16.86 -16.76 -25.48
CA ALA A 378 -15.93 -15.61 -25.46
C ALA A 378 -16.62 -14.22 -25.57
N PRO A 379 -17.68 -14.03 -26.38
CA PRO A 379 -18.39 -12.74 -26.45
C PRO A 379 -18.99 -12.31 -25.10
N GLY A 380 -19.56 -13.26 -24.35
CA GLY A 380 -20.12 -12.98 -23.02
C GLY A 380 -19.07 -12.59 -21.98
N VAL A 381 -17.87 -13.17 -22.06
CA VAL A 381 -16.72 -12.81 -21.20
C VAL A 381 -16.25 -11.38 -21.50
N ARG A 382 -16.10 -11.04 -22.79
CA ARG A 382 -15.70 -9.68 -23.19
C ARG A 382 -16.69 -8.63 -22.70
N ALA A 383 -17.99 -8.87 -22.88
CA ALA A 383 -19.04 -7.98 -22.40
C ALA A 383 -19.04 -7.83 -20.86
N TRP A 384 -18.73 -8.91 -20.15
CA TRP A 384 -18.61 -8.87 -18.69
C TRP A 384 -17.40 -8.04 -18.23
N ILE A 385 -16.22 -8.26 -18.82
CA ILE A 385 -15.01 -7.48 -18.51
C ILE A 385 -15.23 -6.00 -18.84
N GLN A 386 -15.93 -5.69 -19.94
CA GLN A 386 -16.28 -4.31 -20.30
C GLN A 386 -17.13 -3.61 -19.24
N SER A 387 -18.12 -4.31 -18.69
CA SER A 387 -19.03 -3.78 -17.68
C SER A 387 -18.41 -3.73 -16.27
N HIS A 388 -17.41 -4.57 -16.01
CA HIS A 388 -16.75 -4.72 -14.71
C HIS A 388 -15.25 -4.53 -14.84
N TRP A 389 -14.82 -3.54 -15.63
CA TRP A 389 -13.42 -3.40 -16.01
C TRP A 389 -12.53 -3.13 -14.80
N LEU A 390 -12.96 -2.24 -13.90
CA LEU A 390 -12.19 -1.89 -12.72
C LEU A 390 -12.11 -3.06 -11.73
N GLU A 391 -13.20 -3.83 -11.59
CA GLU A 391 -13.22 -5.05 -10.81
C GLU A 391 -12.24 -6.08 -11.38
N SER A 392 -12.28 -6.28 -12.69
CA SER A 392 -11.37 -7.17 -13.41
C SER A 392 -9.93 -6.73 -13.25
N PHE A 393 -9.67 -5.42 -13.30
CA PHE A 393 -8.36 -4.81 -13.11
C PHE A 393 -7.79 -5.09 -11.73
N LEU A 394 -8.52 -4.74 -10.68
CA LEU A 394 -8.05 -4.97 -9.31
C LEU A 394 -7.92 -6.47 -9.01
N MET A 395 -8.80 -7.33 -9.51
CA MET A 395 -8.68 -8.79 -9.33
C MET A 395 -7.48 -9.38 -10.08
N LEU A 396 -7.21 -8.94 -11.32
CA LEU A 396 -6.04 -9.37 -12.07
C LEU A 396 -4.75 -8.90 -11.38
N SER A 397 -4.73 -7.66 -10.91
CA SER A 397 -3.62 -7.12 -10.13
C SER A 397 -3.43 -7.87 -8.80
N LEU A 398 -4.51 -8.25 -8.12
CA LEU A 398 -4.46 -9.11 -6.93
C LEU A 398 -3.77 -10.44 -7.21
N VAL A 399 -4.19 -11.12 -8.28
CA VAL A 399 -3.62 -12.41 -8.70
C VAL A 399 -2.13 -12.25 -8.99
N PHE A 400 -1.74 -11.26 -9.79
CA PHE A 400 -0.33 -11.01 -10.10
C PHE A 400 0.50 -10.67 -8.87
N GLY A 401 0.00 -9.83 -7.97
CA GLY A 401 0.69 -9.50 -6.73
C GLY A 401 0.89 -10.71 -5.82
N VAL A 402 -0.16 -11.54 -5.66
CA VAL A 402 -0.09 -12.78 -4.86
C VAL A 402 0.89 -13.78 -5.49
N LEU A 403 0.86 -13.96 -6.81
CA LEU A 403 1.81 -14.83 -7.52
C LEU A 403 3.25 -14.35 -7.36
N GLN A 404 3.51 -13.04 -7.52
CA GLN A 404 4.85 -12.49 -7.30
C GLN A 404 5.34 -12.77 -5.88
N ARG A 405 4.48 -12.59 -4.87
CA ARG A 405 4.82 -12.82 -3.46
C ARG A 405 5.08 -14.29 -3.13
N ILE A 406 4.37 -15.23 -3.76
CA ILE A 406 4.47 -16.67 -3.48
C ILE A 406 5.61 -17.32 -4.27
N LEU A 407 5.86 -16.88 -5.49
CA LEU A 407 6.77 -17.53 -6.41
C LEU A 407 8.18 -16.93 -6.39
N LEU A 408 8.30 -15.59 -6.35
CA LEU A 408 9.56 -14.90 -6.61
C LEU A 408 10.33 -14.62 -5.33
N LEU A 409 11.60 -15.01 -5.32
CA LEU A 409 12.57 -14.70 -4.27
C LEU A 409 13.86 -14.15 -4.88
N GLU A 410 14.57 -13.32 -4.13
CA GLU A 410 15.93 -12.93 -4.48
C GLU A 410 16.89 -14.08 -4.18
N ASN A 411 17.73 -14.44 -5.16
CA ASN A 411 18.73 -15.51 -5.04
C ASN A 411 19.92 -15.04 -4.20
N ASN A 412 19.74 -14.99 -2.88
CA ASN A 412 20.77 -14.72 -1.89
C ASN A 412 20.67 -15.72 -0.72
N SER A 413 21.75 -15.86 0.06
CA SER A 413 21.85 -16.80 1.19
C SER A 413 20.75 -16.59 2.25
N GLN A 414 20.24 -15.37 2.34
CA GLN A 414 19.21 -14.99 3.30
C GLN A 414 17.78 -15.26 2.80
N MET A 415 17.56 -15.50 1.50
CA MET A 415 16.27 -15.64 0.82
C MET A 415 15.26 -14.56 1.25
N TYR A 416 15.24 -13.43 0.54
CA TYR A 416 14.25 -12.35 0.75
C TYR A 416 13.24 -12.27 -0.39
N SER A 417 11.99 -11.89 -0.07
CA SER A 417 11.00 -11.50 -1.08
C SER A 417 11.18 -10.06 -1.56
N GLY A 418 11.99 -9.24 -0.86
CA GLY A 418 12.34 -7.89 -1.29
C GLY A 418 11.13 -7.06 -1.75
N ASN A 419 11.24 -6.49 -2.94
CA ASN A 419 10.14 -5.73 -3.58
C ASN A 419 8.95 -6.61 -4.01
N PHE A 420 9.14 -7.90 -4.28
CA PHE A 420 8.07 -8.82 -4.70
C PHE A 420 7.05 -9.09 -3.58
N GLY A 421 7.52 -9.18 -2.33
CA GLY A 421 6.65 -9.38 -1.17
C GLY A 421 5.72 -8.19 -0.90
N TRP A 422 6.20 -6.97 -1.16
CA TRP A 422 5.45 -5.73 -0.99
C TRP A 422 4.33 -5.55 -2.02
N ALA A 423 4.55 -6.02 -3.26
CA ALA A 423 3.55 -5.96 -4.32
C ALA A 423 2.29 -6.74 -3.95
N GLY A 424 2.44 -8.00 -3.53
CA GLY A 424 1.32 -8.84 -3.09
C GLY A 424 0.58 -8.25 -1.89
N ALA A 425 1.32 -7.67 -0.94
CA ALA A 425 0.69 -7.02 0.20
C ALA A 425 -0.20 -5.84 -0.23
N ALA A 426 0.37 -4.95 -1.02
CA ALA A 426 -0.29 -3.74 -1.45
C ALA A 426 -1.52 -4.03 -2.34
N MET A 427 -1.49 -5.12 -3.11
CA MET A 427 -2.64 -5.52 -3.94
C MET A 427 -3.81 -6.07 -3.13
N VAL A 428 -3.57 -6.79 -2.04
CA VAL A 428 -4.63 -7.24 -1.13
C VAL A 428 -5.37 -6.02 -0.56
N LEU A 429 -4.60 -5.01 -0.13
CA LEU A 429 -5.11 -3.75 0.38
C LEU A 429 -5.95 -2.98 -0.65
N LEU A 430 -5.41 -2.77 -1.85
CA LEU A 430 -6.12 -2.06 -2.94
C LEU A 430 -7.36 -2.81 -3.44
N SER A 431 -7.44 -4.13 -3.23
CA SER A 431 -8.58 -4.96 -3.63
C SER A 431 -9.68 -5.08 -2.57
N LEU A 432 -9.45 -4.58 -1.34
CA LEU A 432 -10.45 -4.60 -0.27
C LEU A 432 -11.84 -4.08 -0.67
N PRO A 433 -12.00 -3.01 -1.48
CA PRO A 433 -13.32 -2.53 -1.86
C PRO A 433 -14.15 -3.61 -2.54
N ILE A 434 -13.53 -4.36 -3.46
CA ILE A 434 -14.21 -5.45 -4.17
C ILE A 434 -14.43 -6.63 -3.24
N LEU A 435 -13.42 -7.04 -2.48
CA LEU A 435 -13.51 -8.18 -1.58
C LEU A 435 -14.61 -8.00 -0.53
N VAL A 436 -14.67 -6.81 0.10
CA VAL A 436 -15.72 -6.45 1.06
C VAL A 436 -17.08 -6.32 0.36
N LEU A 437 -17.15 -5.76 -0.85
CA LEU A 437 -18.39 -5.67 -1.61
C LEU A 437 -18.96 -7.06 -1.93
N ARG A 438 -18.12 -8.02 -2.34
CA ARG A 438 -18.52 -9.41 -2.60
C ARG A 438 -19.00 -10.10 -1.34
N LEU A 439 -18.28 -9.94 -0.23
CA LEU A 439 -18.66 -10.50 1.06
C LEU A 439 -20.02 -9.95 1.54
N THR A 440 -20.19 -8.62 1.53
CA THR A 440 -21.39 -7.96 2.05
C THR A 440 -22.63 -8.17 1.18
N ARG A 441 -22.46 -8.31 -0.14
CA ARG A 441 -23.55 -8.57 -1.10
C ARG A 441 -23.80 -10.06 -1.36
N SER A 442 -23.13 -10.97 -0.66
CA SER A 442 -23.38 -12.40 -0.84
C SER A 442 -24.84 -12.74 -0.53
N PRO A 443 -25.54 -13.49 -1.39
CA PRO A 443 -26.93 -13.86 -1.17
C PRO A 443 -27.09 -14.85 -0.01
N SER A 444 -26.07 -15.68 0.25
CA SER A 444 -26.08 -16.64 1.35
C SER A 444 -25.80 -15.93 2.68
N ALA A 445 -26.78 -15.95 3.58
CA ALA A 445 -26.62 -15.40 4.93
C ALA A 445 -25.49 -16.10 5.70
N LEU A 446 -25.32 -17.42 5.52
CA LEU A 446 -24.23 -18.17 6.16
C LEU A 446 -22.85 -17.70 5.67
N VAL A 447 -22.67 -17.50 4.36
CA VAL A 447 -21.42 -17.00 3.78
C VAL A 447 -21.12 -15.60 4.28
N ARG A 448 -22.14 -14.72 4.29
CA ARG A 448 -21.99 -13.34 4.75
C ARG A 448 -21.63 -13.27 6.22
N THR A 449 -22.35 -13.98 7.09
CA THR A 449 -22.13 -13.95 8.54
C THR A 449 -20.79 -14.57 8.91
N SER A 450 -20.44 -15.75 8.37
CA SER A 450 -19.17 -16.39 8.65
C SER A 450 -17.98 -15.58 8.12
N GLY A 451 -18.07 -15.05 6.90
CA GLY A 451 -17.02 -14.20 6.34
C GLY A 451 -16.86 -12.88 7.09
N LEU A 452 -17.94 -12.25 7.58
CA LEU A 452 -17.85 -11.04 8.43
C LEU A 452 -17.24 -11.35 9.80
N ALA A 453 -17.54 -12.50 10.40
CA ALA A 453 -16.92 -12.93 11.66
C ALA A 453 -15.41 -13.15 11.49
N LEU A 454 -15.00 -13.84 10.42
CA LEU A 454 -13.59 -14.02 10.06
C LEU A 454 -12.92 -12.68 9.73
N TYR A 455 -13.63 -11.76 9.07
CA TYR A 455 -13.12 -10.44 8.79
C TYR A 455 -12.85 -9.66 10.07
N ALA A 456 -13.80 -9.66 11.02
CA ALA A 456 -13.61 -9.04 12.32
C ALA A 456 -12.40 -9.62 13.08
N LEU A 457 -12.21 -10.95 13.02
CA LEU A 457 -11.02 -11.60 13.58
C LEU A 457 -9.73 -11.10 12.90
N GLN A 458 -9.72 -11.01 11.57
CA GLN A 458 -8.57 -10.49 10.80
C GLN A 458 -8.27 -9.01 11.11
N LEU A 459 -9.29 -8.19 11.34
CA LEU A 459 -9.11 -6.81 11.83
C LEU A 459 -8.54 -6.79 13.25
N GLY A 460 -9.03 -7.66 14.13
CA GLY A 460 -8.54 -7.82 15.49
C GLY A 460 -7.03 -8.12 15.54
N TYR A 461 -6.55 -9.02 14.67
CA TYR A 461 -5.12 -9.31 14.54
C TYR A 461 -4.30 -8.09 14.10
N GLY A 462 -4.80 -7.26 13.19
CA GLY A 462 -4.08 -6.04 12.79
C GLY A 462 -4.10 -4.95 13.87
N VAL A 463 -5.17 -4.84 14.66
CA VAL A 463 -5.21 -3.98 15.85
C VAL A 463 -4.19 -4.45 16.89
N GLN A 464 -4.16 -5.76 17.18
CA GLN A 464 -3.17 -6.35 18.07
C GLN A 464 -1.75 -6.04 17.59
N HIS A 465 -1.50 -6.16 16.29
CA HIS A 465 -0.18 -5.84 15.75
C HIS A 465 0.17 -4.35 15.88
N LEU A 466 -0.79 -3.45 15.64
CA LEU A 466 -0.57 -2.01 15.86
C LEU A 466 -0.24 -1.70 17.32
N ILE A 467 -0.93 -2.33 18.26
CA ILE A 467 -0.64 -2.22 19.70
C ILE A 467 0.79 -2.70 19.97
N MET A 468 1.20 -3.84 19.42
CA MET A 468 2.56 -4.34 19.59
C MET A 468 3.64 -3.43 19.01
N VAL A 469 3.41 -2.87 17.84
CA VAL A 469 4.31 -1.87 17.26
C VAL A 469 4.41 -0.61 18.13
N THR A 470 3.30 -0.22 18.77
CA THR A 470 3.24 0.98 19.61
C THR A 470 3.91 0.76 20.97
N TYR A 471 3.67 -0.38 21.62
CA TYR A 471 4.04 -0.63 23.02
C TYR A 471 5.17 -1.66 23.22
N PHE A 472 5.31 -2.65 22.33
CA PHE A 472 6.17 -3.84 22.54
C PHE A 472 7.36 -3.94 21.59
N ALA A 473 7.48 -3.10 20.55
CA ALA A 473 8.70 -2.96 19.73
C ALA A 473 9.91 -2.36 20.50
N TRP A 474 9.87 -2.47 21.82
CA TRP A 474 10.77 -1.94 22.84
C TRP A 474 11.68 -3.00 23.46
N TYR A 475 11.42 -4.30 23.24
CA TYR A 475 12.25 -5.40 23.71
C TYR A 475 13.07 -6.02 22.58
#